data_AF-A0A9D9I1E2-F1
#
_entry.id   AF-A0A9D9I1E2-F1
#
_cell.length_a   1.000
_cell.length_b   1.000
_cell.length_c   1.000
_cell.angle_alpha   90.00
_cell.angle_beta   90.00
_cell.angle_gamma   90.00
#
_symmetry.space_group_name_H-M   'P 1'
#
loop_
_entity.id
_entity.type
_entity.pdbx_description
1 polymer ?
#
loop_
_entity_poly.entity_id
_entity_poly.type
_entity_poly.pdbx_seq_one_letter_code
_entity_poly.pdbx_strand_id
1 'polypeptide(L)'
;MSGDTHAAVGATSALLVTQPTTLLEAAISIGFGMLGGLLIDIDTKQSKGAKLGRIIMIPFFCYVVVGLYLFVRWNKNYLFLVTSQLETKTLIAILMIGALYLYGYHTPHRKFTHSIEFIGMTGILYYMAGFQFTLPLLVGKISHVLIDLLNKTSVRLSCIFQFDFCIGLVSSDGICNRILKVLAIIISVIILFLYFIQW
;
A
#
# COMPACT_ATOMS: atom_id res chain seq x y z
N MET A 1 9.18 9.80 -6.86
CA MET A 1 8.84 11.21 -6.57
C MET A 1 8.95 11.42 -5.06
N SER A 2 8.45 12.52 -4.48
CA SER A 2 8.40 12.63 -3.02
C SER A 2 7.25 11.79 -2.43
N GLY A 3 7.41 11.25 -1.23
CA GLY A 3 6.37 10.45 -0.57
C GLY A 3 5.05 11.18 -0.37
N ASP A 4 5.06 12.52 -0.24
CA ASP A 4 3.83 13.32 -0.16
C ASP A 4 3.04 13.33 -1.46
N THR A 5 3.75 13.33 -2.59
CA THR A 5 3.14 13.23 -3.90
C THR A 5 2.52 11.85 -4.09
N HIS A 6 3.23 10.79 -3.71
CA HIS A 6 2.69 9.43 -3.78
C HIS A 6 1.46 9.22 -2.90
N ALA A 7 1.47 9.78 -1.68
CA ALA A 7 0.29 9.77 -0.81
C ALA A 7 -0.88 10.55 -1.44
N ALA A 8 -0.65 11.78 -1.91
CA ALA A 8 -1.70 12.62 -2.49
C ALA A 8 -2.31 12.00 -3.76
N VAL A 9 -1.47 11.52 -4.68
CA VAL A 9 -1.97 10.87 -5.90
C VAL A 9 -2.61 9.52 -5.59
N GLY A 10 -2.10 8.78 -4.62
CA GLY A 10 -2.72 7.54 -4.15
C GLY A 10 -4.14 7.76 -3.61
N ALA A 11 -4.33 8.76 -2.75
CA ALA A 11 -5.65 9.17 -2.26
C ALA A 11 -6.60 9.56 -3.39
N THR A 12 -6.12 10.43 -4.28
CA THR A 12 -6.92 10.98 -5.39
C THR A 12 -7.34 9.87 -6.36
N SER A 13 -6.40 8.99 -6.70
CA SER A 13 -6.65 7.87 -7.61
C SER A 13 -7.65 6.90 -6.99
N ALA A 14 -7.52 6.59 -5.69
CA ALA A 14 -8.46 5.75 -4.99
C ALA A 14 -9.88 6.36 -4.99
N LEU A 15 -10.02 7.65 -4.69
CA LEU A 15 -11.31 8.36 -4.77
C LEU A 15 -11.95 8.26 -6.15
N LEU A 16 -11.18 8.52 -7.22
CA LEU A 16 -11.66 8.45 -8.60
C LEU A 16 -12.14 7.06 -9.00
N VAL A 17 -11.42 6.01 -8.57
CA VAL A 17 -11.71 4.62 -8.96
C VAL A 17 -12.82 4.02 -8.11
N THR A 18 -12.82 4.27 -6.80
CA THR A 18 -13.80 3.67 -5.87
C THR A 18 -15.14 4.39 -5.86
N GLN A 19 -15.20 5.67 -6.25
CA GLN A 19 -16.42 6.48 -6.33
C GLN A 19 -17.32 6.32 -5.09
N PRO A 20 -16.80 6.66 -3.90
CA PRO A 20 -17.49 6.42 -2.64
C PRO A 20 -18.79 7.22 -2.56
N THR A 21 -19.84 6.61 -2.02
CA THR A 21 -21.18 7.22 -1.91
C THR A 21 -21.47 7.79 -0.51
N THR A 22 -20.65 7.42 0.48
CA THR A 22 -20.74 7.92 1.85
C THR A 22 -19.42 8.55 2.32
N LEU A 23 -19.49 9.44 3.32
CA LEU A 23 -18.30 10.04 3.91
C LEU A 23 -17.35 8.99 4.51
N LEU A 24 -17.88 7.89 5.05
CA LEU A 24 -17.08 6.80 5.59
C LEU A 24 -16.32 6.07 4.48
N GLU A 25 -17.00 5.73 3.37
CA GLU A 25 -16.35 5.12 2.21
C GLU A 25 -15.29 6.04 1.61
N ALA A 26 -15.55 7.35 1.58
CA ALA A 26 -14.58 8.33 1.12
C ALA A 26 -13.35 8.40 2.02
N ALA A 27 -13.54 8.40 3.34
CA ALA A 27 -12.44 8.34 4.30
C ALA A 27 -11.60 7.06 4.15
N ILE A 28 -12.25 5.91 3.97
CA ILE A 28 -11.59 4.61 3.71
C ILE A 28 -10.79 4.69 2.41
N SER A 29 -11.40 5.21 1.34
CA SER A 29 -10.76 5.32 0.03
C SER A 29 -9.52 6.21 0.06
N ILE A 30 -9.62 7.40 0.64
CA ILE A 30 -8.51 8.34 0.83
C ILE A 30 -7.42 7.68 1.68
N GLY A 31 -7.78 7.17 2.86
CA GLY A 31 -6.83 6.61 3.81
C GLY A 31 -6.04 5.45 3.20
N PHE A 32 -6.73 4.46 2.64
CA PHE A 32 -6.06 3.30 2.06
C PHE A 32 -5.40 3.59 0.71
N GLY A 33 -5.91 4.53 -0.08
CA GLY A 33 -5.20 5.05 -1.25
C GLY A 33 -3.86 5.69 -0.90
N MET A 34 -3.83 6.53 0.14
CA MET A 34 -2.59 7.12 0.68
C MET A 34 -1.64 6.04 1.20
N LEU A 35 -2.15 5.10 2.02
CA LEU A 35 -1.35 4.00 2.54
C LEU A 35 -0.75 3.17 1.41
N GLY A 36 -1.51 2.87 0.36
CA GLY A 36 -1.05 2.13 -0.81
C GLY A 36 0.07 2.86 -1.54
N GLY A 37 -0.07 4.18 -1.72
CA GLY A 37 0.96 5.02 -2.30
C GLY A 37 2.23 5.15 -1.44
N LEU A 38 2.16 4.90 -0.13
CA LEU A 38 3.33 4.98 0.75
C LEU A 38 4.01 3.63 0.98
N LEU A 39 3.24 2.54 1.00
CA LEU A 39 3.74 1.20 1.36
C LEU A 39 4.70 0.60 0.34
N ILE A 40 4.67 1.06 -0.91
CA ILE A 40 5.62 0.62 -1.95
C ILE A 40 7.06 1.02 -1.59
N ASP A 41 7.24 2.22 -1.01
CA ASP A 41 8.54 2.76 -0.58
C ASP A 41 9.02 2.22 0.78
N ILE A 42 8.47 1.11 1.26
CA ILE A 42 8.95 0.47 2.50
C ILE A 42 10.43 0.05 2.41
N ASP A 43 10.94 -0.13 1.20
CA ASP A 43 12.32 -0.50 0.85
C ASP A 43 13.34 0.65 1.05
N THR A 44 12.89 1.86 1.41
CA THR A 44 13.76 3.03 1.64
C THR A 44 13.82 3.45 3.10
N LYS A 45 14.93 3.18 3.78
CA LYS A 45 15.10 3.31 5.24
C LYS A 45 14.64 4.64 5.87
N GLN A 46 14.68 5.75 5.12
CA GLN A 46 14.32 7.10 5.58
C GLN A 46 12.95 7.60 5.06
N SER A 47 12.28 6.87 4.18
CA SER A 47 11.00 7.34 3.61
C SER A 47 9.86 7.32 4.62
N LYS A 48 8.79 8.03 4.28
CA LYS A 48 7.52 7.94 5.01
C LYS A 48 6.96 6.51 4.96
N GLY A 49 7.15 5.83 3.82
CA GLY A 49 6.82 4.41 3.63
C GLY A 49 7.52 3.49 4.62
N ALA A 50 8.82 3.64 4.84
CA ALA A 50 9.55 2.83 5.83
C ALA A 50 9.20 3.18 7.28
N LYS A 51 8.94 4.46 7.59
CA LYS A 51 8.45 4.84 8.93
C LYS A 51 7.10 4.19 9.22
N LEU A 52 6.17 4.27 8.28
CA LEU A 52 4.85 3.64 8.36
C LEU A 52 4.98 2.10 8.39
N GLY A 53 5.84 1.55 7.55
CA GLY A 53 6.15 0.13 7.50
C GLY A 53 6.67 -0.38 8.84
N ARG A 54 7.52 0.37 9.56
CA ARG A 54 7.92 0.01 10.93
C ARG A 54 6.73 0.04 11.90
N ILE A 55 5.87 1.06 11.82
CA ILE A 55 4.67 1.17 12.67
C ILE A 55 3.69 0.02 12.42
N ILE A 56 3.59 -0.50 11.20
CA ILE A 56 2.67 -1.60 10.85
C ILE A 56 3.32 -2.97 11.08
N MET A 57 4.56 -3.17 10.62
CA MET A 57 5.25 -4.45 10.69
C MET A 57 5.66 -4.82 12.11
N ILE A 58 6.09 -3.86 12.96
CA ILE A 58 6.53 -4.19 14.33
C ILE A 58 5.38 -4.79 15.16
N PRO A 59 4.20 -4.15 15.28
CA PRO A 59 3.06 -4.73 15.99
C PRO A 59 2.59 -6.04 15.37
N PHE A 60 2.63 -6.13 14.03
CA PHE A 60 2.30 -7.35 13.31
C PHE A 60 3.20 -8.53 13.74
N PHE A 61 4.52 -8.36 13.70
CA PHE A 61 5.46 -9.40 14.12
C PHE A 61 5.37 -9.69 15.63
N CYS A 62 5.17 -8.67 16.46
CA CYS A 62 4.92 -8.86 17.89
C CYS A 62 3.68 -9.71 18.13
N TYR A 63 2.57 -9.44 17.43
CA TYR A 63 1.34 -10.22 17.52
C TYR A 63 1.56 -11.69 17.12
N VAL A 64 2.27 -11.93 16.01
CA VAL A 64 2.62 -13.29 15.55
C VAL A 64 3.48 -14.02 16.57
N VAL A 65 4.52 -13.39 17.10
CA VAL A 65 5.44 -13.99 18.09
C VAL A 65 4.71 -14.31 19.39
N VAL A 66 3.88 -13.40 19.90
CA VAL A 66 3.06 -13.63 21.09
C VAL A 66 2.08 -14.78 20.85
N GLY A 67 1.41 -14.82 19.70
CA GLY A 67 0.52 -15.91 19.32
C GLY A 67 1.23 -17.28 19.29
N LEU A 68 2.43 -17.33 18.71
CA LEU A 68 3.26 -18.56 18.68
C LEU A 68 3.75 -18.95 20.09
N TYR A 69 4.15 -18.00 20.92
CA TYR A 69 4.56 -18.25 22.30
C TYR A 69 3.42 -18.86 23.12
N LEU A 70 2.21 -18.27 23.03
CA LEU A 70 1.03 -18.79 23.71
C LEU A 70 0.65 -20.20 23.21
N PHE A 71 0.81 -20.45 21.91
CA PHE A 71 0.61 -21.78 21.32
C PHE A 71 1.57 -22.83 21.90
N VAL A 72 2.86 -22.52 21.98
CA VAL A 72 3.89 -23.43 22.51
C VAL A 72 3.72 -23.66 24.02
N ARG A 73 3.33 -22.61 24.77
CA ARG A 73 3.32 -22.65 26.24
C ARG A 73 2.02 -23.19 26.86
N TRP A 74 0.86 -22.94 26.26
CA TRP A 74 -0.44 -23.11 26.94
C TRP A 74 -1.48 -24.01 26.24
N ASN A 75 -1.05 -24.86 25.30
CA ASN A 75 -1.88 -25.87 24.63
C ASN A 75 -2.87 -25.28 23.58
N LYS A 76 -3.34 -26.11 22.64
CA LYS A 76 -4.07 -25.69 21.41
C LYS A 76 -5.31 -24.80 21.62
N ASN A 77 -5.88 -24.77 22.83
CA ASN A 77 -7.15 -24.11 23.13
C ASN A 77 -7.09 -22.56 23.09
N TYR A 78 -5.94 -21.95 23.38
CA TYR A 78 -5.79 -20.49 23.33
C TYR A 78 -5.52 -19.96 21.92
N LEU A 79 -4.70 -20.68 21.13
CA LEU A 79 -4.60 -20.41 19.70
C LEU A 79 -5.97 -20.61 19.05
N PHE A 80 -6.69 -21.68 19.40
CA PHE A 80 -8.07 -21.89 18.96
C PHE A 80 -8.98 -20.71 19.34
N LEU A 81 -8.86 -20.09 20.52
CA LEU A 81 -9.65 -18.90 20.86
C LEU A 81 -9.36 -17.68 19.97
N VAL A 82 -8.08 -17.44 19.65
CA VAL A 82 -7.65 -16.33 18.78
C VAL A 82 -7.93 -16.60 17.30
N THR A 83 -7.83 -17.87 16.86
CA THR A 83 -8.04 -18.28 15.47
C THR A 83 -9.43 -18.84 15.19
N SER A 84 -10.26 -19.13 16.19
CA SER A 84 -11.64 -19.62 15.95
C SER A 84 -12.55 -18.53 15.40
N GLN A 85 -12.20 -17.26 15.63
CA GLN A 85 -12.89 -16.10 15.04
C GLN A 85 -12.26 -15.63 13.72
N LEU A 86 -11.04 -16.06 13.40
CA LEU A 86 -10.31 -15.71 12.18
C LEU A 86 -10.26 -16.91 11.26
N GLU A 87 -10.89 -16.84 10.10
CA GLU A 87 -10.79 -17.92 9.12
C GLU A 87 -9.32 -18.26 8.83
N THR A 88 -8.98 -19.55 8.77
CA THR A 88 -7.61 -20.03 8.51
C THR A 88 -7.01 -19.38 7.26
N LYS A 89 -7.85 -19.10 6.25
CA LYS A 89 -7.48 -18.40 5.02
C LYS A 89 -7.00 -16.97 5.29
N THR A 90 -7.71 -16.22 6.13
CA THR A 90 -7.36 -14.85 6.55
C THR A 90 -6.04 -14.83 7.29
N LEU A 91 -5.83 -15.79 8.21
CA LEU A 91 -4.57 -15.89 8.96
C LEU A 91 -3.38 -16.15 8.02
N ILE A 92 -3.50 -17.11 7.11
CA ILE A 92 -2.45 -17.41 6.12
C ILE A 92 -2.16 -16.18 5.25
N ALA A 93 -3.21 -15.50 4.77
CA ALA A 93 -3.05 -14.32 3.94
C ALA A 93 -2.29 -13.20 4.66
N ILE A 94 -2.66 -12.93 5.91
CA ILE A 94 -2.00 -11.94 6.76
C ILE A 94 -0.52 -12.28 7.00
N LEU A 95 -0.20 -13.55 7.29
CA LEU A 95 1.19 -14.00 7.46
C LEU A 95 2.02 -13.83 6.18
N MET A 96 1.45 -14.19 5.03
CA MET A 96 2.10 -14.04 3.73
C MET A 96 2.32 -12.58 3.35
N ILE A 97 1.35 -11.70 3.65
CA ILE A 97 1.51 -10.25 3.47
C ILE A 97 2.71 -9.76 4.28
N GLY A 98 2.79 -10.11 5.57
CA GLY A 98 3.90 -9.72 6.44
C GLY A 98 5.25 -10.22 5.93
N ALA A 99 5.32 -11.46 5.46
CA ALA A 99 6.52 -12.04 4.87
C ALA A 99 6.96 -11.29 3.60
N LEU A 100 6.04 -10.95 2.70
CA LEU A 100 6.33 -10.19 1.48
C LEU A 100 6.85 -8.78 1.80
N TYR A 101 6.26 -8.09 2.77
CA TYR A 101 6.73 -6.76 3.18
C TYR A 101 8.09 -6.83 3.88
N LEU A 102 8.33 -7.84 4.72
CA LEU A 102 9.63 -8.04 5.35
C LEU A 102 10.72 -8.32 4.32
N TYR A 103 10.42 -9.17 3.32
CA TYR A 103 11.34 -9.41 2.22
C TYR A 103 11.59 -8.11 1.45
N GLY A 104 10.54 -7.40 1.06
CA GLY A 104 10.63 -6.13 0.34
C GLY A 104 11.45 -5.06 1.05
N TYR A 105 11.32 -4.95 2.38
CA TYR A 105 12.12 -4.03 3.21
C TYR A 105 13.64 -4.25 3.07
N HIS A 106 14.07 -5.49 2.77
CA HIS A 106 15.49 -5.83 2.61
C HIS A 106 15.96 -5.82 1.14
N THR A 107 15.07 -5.56 0.18
CA THR A 107 15.42 -5.50 -1.23
C THR A 107 15.93 -4.12 -1.65
N PRO A 108 16.73 -4.01 -2.73
CA PRO A 108 17.13 -2.72 -3.27
C PRO A 108 15.92 -1.87 -3.68
N HIS A 109 16.03 -0.56 -3.46
CA HIS A 109 14.94 0.36 -3.78
C HIS A 109 14.52 0.28 -5.26
N ARG A 110 13.21 0.38 -5.52
CA ARG A 110 12.59 0.31 -6.87
C ARG A 110 12.74 -1.02 -7.59
N LYS A 111 13.08 -2.09 -6.86
CA LYS A 111 13.14 -3.45 -7.39
C LYS A 111 11.89 -4.23 -7.00
N PHE A 112 11.94 -5.00 -5.92
CA PHE A 112 10.89 -5.97 -5.62
C PHE A 112 9.52 -5.34 -5.34
N THR A 113 9.46 -4.32 -4.47
CA THR A 113 8.19 -3.73 -4.04
C THR A 113 7.45 -2.96 -5.13
N HIS A 114 8.16 -2.55 -6.18
CA HIS A 114 7.61 -1.77 -7.29
C HIS A 114 7.18 -2.64 -8.48
N SER A 115 7.40 -3.96 -8.39
CA SER A 115 7.06 -4.91 -9.43
C SER A 115 5.56 -5.22 -9.48
N ILE A 116 5.06 -5.55 -10.67
CA ILE A 116 3.67 -5.98 -10.86
C ILE A 116 3.38 -7.27 -10.09
N GLU A 117 4.38 -8.14 -9.90
CA GLU A 117 4.23 -9.39 -9.16
C GLU A 117 4.00 -9.10 -7.68
N PHE A 118 4.75 -8.15 -7.09
CA PHE A 118 4.51 -7.76 -5.70
C PHE A 118 3.13 -7.14 -5.50
N ILE A 119 2.73 -6.23 -6.40
CA ILE A 119 1.40 -5.60 -6.35
C ILE A 119 0.31 -6.66 -6.51
N GLY A 120 0.44 -7.57 -7.48
CA GLY A 120 -0.51 -8.65 -7.73
C GLY A 120 -0.62 -9.62 -6.57
N MET A 121 0.52 -10.12 -6.05
CA MET A 121 0.54 -11.03 -4.91
C MET A 121 -0.08 -10.40 -3.66
N THR A 122 0.32 -9.17 -3.32
CA THR A 122 -0.27 -8.49 -2.16
C THR A 122 -1.77 -8.22 -2.36
N GLY A 123 -2.21 -7.90 -3.57
CA GLY A 123 -3.63 -7.74 -3.91
C GLY A 123 -4.45 -9.01 -3.73
N ILE A 124 -3.96 -10.15 -4.22
CA ILE A 124 -4.59 -11.46 -4.03
C ILE A 124 -4.72 -11.76 -2.53
N LEU A 125 -3.66 -11.52 -1.76
CA LEU A 125 -3.68 -11.79 -0.32
C LEU A 125 -4.62 -10.86 0.45
N TYR A 126 -4.70 -9.57 0.08
CA TYR A 126 -5.68 -8.65 0.70
C TYR A 126 -7.12 -9.09 0.43
N TYR A 127 -7.40 -9.53 -0.79
CA TYR A 127 -8.70 -10.08 -1.16
C TYR A 127 -9.00 -11.37 -0.38
N MET A 128 -8.04 -12.30 -0.30
CA MET A 128 -8.17 -13.53 0.48
C MET A 128 -8.38 -13.27 1.98
N ALA A 129 -7.83 -12.18 2.51
CA ALA A 129 -8.05 -11.76 3.89
C ALA A 129 -9.42 -11.11 4.13
N GLY A 130 -10.22 -10.88 3.08
CA GLY A 130 -11.53 -10.23 3.17
C GLY A 130 -11.47 -8.74 3.47
N PHE A 131 -10.34 -8.07 3.18
CA PHE A 131 -10.20 -6.65 3.47
C PHE A 131 -11.03 -5.80 2.50
N GLN A 132 -12.02 -5.08 3.04
CA GLN A 132 -12.89 -4.18 2.27
C GLN A 132 -12.11 -3.02 1.62
N PHE A 133 -10.92 -2.70 2.13
CA PHE A 133 -10.03 -1.67 1.60
C PHE A 133 -9.05 -2.16 0.53
N THR A 134 -9.20 -3.39 0.02
CA THR A 134 -8.27 -3.97 -0.97
C THR A 134 -8.15 -3.11 -2.23
N LEU A 135 -9.28 -2.67 -2.79
CA LEU A 135 -9.31 -1.88 -4.02
C LEU A 135 -8.61 -0.52 -3.87
N PRO A 136 -8.98 0.37 -2.91
CA PRO A 136 -8.29 1.66 -2.77
C PRO A 136 -6.80 1.50 -2.48
N LEU A 137 -6.42 0.48 -1.70
CA LEU A 137 -5.02 0.18 -1.41
C LEU A 137 -4.23 -0.20 -2.67
N LEU A 138 -4.80 -1.06 -3.54
CA LEU A 138 -4.17 -1.45 -4.79
C LEU A 138 -4.07 -0.31 -5.79
N VAL A 139 -5.11 0.51 -5.90
CA VAL A 139 -5.09 1.71 -6.75
C VAL A 139 -3.99 2.66 -6.29
N GLY A 140 -3.83 2.87 -4.97
CA GLY A 140 -2.72 3.62 -4.40
C GLY A 140 -1.35 3.08 -4.84
N LYS A 141 -1.14 1.77 -4.70
CA LYS A 141 0.09 1.08 -5.13
C LYS A 141 0.39 1.22 -6.62
N ILE A 142 -0.63 1.02 -7.47
CA ILE A 142 -0.49 1.14 -8.93
C ILE A 142 -0.14 2.59 -9.30
N SER A 143 -0.85 3.56 -8.72
CA SER A 143 -0.59 4.98 -8.97
C SER A 143 0.85 5.38 -8.61
N HIS A 144 1.40 4.81 -7.53
CA HIS A 144 2.80 5.03 -7.14
C HIS A 144 3.77 4.63 -8.26
N VAL A 145 3.65 3.40 -8.76
CA VAL A 145 4.52 2.87 -9.81
C VAL A 145 4.36 3.66 -11.10
N LEU A 146 3.11 3.95 -11.51
CA LEU A 146 2.84 4.72 -12.73
C LEU A 146 3.51 6.11 -12.71
N ILE A 147 3.47 6.80 -11.57
CA ILE A 147 4.11 8.11 -11.44
C ILE A 147 5.63 7.97 -11.44
N ASP A 148 6.17 6.92 -10.80
CA ASP A 148 7.61 6.70 -10.79
C ASP A 148 8.15 6.30 -12.17
N LEU A 149 7.34 5.74 -13.07
CA LEU A 149 7.70 5.55 -14.48
C LEU A 149 7.96 6.87 -15.22
N LEU A 150 7.32 7.97 -14.81
CA LEU A 150 7.55 9.30 -15.41
C LEU A 150 8.94 9.86 -15.06
N ASN A 151 9.60 9.29 -14.05
CA ASN A 151 10.87 9.77 -13.55
C ASN A 151 12.05 9.38 -14.46
N LYS A 152 13.21 10.01 -14.27
CA LYS A 152 14.48 9.71 -14.99
C LYS A 152 15.20 8.44 -14.51
N THR A 153 14.73 7.85 -13.42
CA THR A 153 15.30 6.64 -12.84
C THR A 153 14.37 5.47 -13.13
N SER A 154 14.92 4.35 -13.61
CA SER A 154 14.14 3.16 -13.93
C SER A 154 13.53 2.50 -12.68
N VAL A 155 12.36 1.90 -12.91
CA VAL A 155 11.63 1.06 -11.95
C VAL A 155 11.60 -0.36 -12.48
N ARG A 156 11.78 -1.36 -11.62
CA ARG A 156 11.59 -2.76 -12.02
C ARG A 156 10.11 -3.09 -12.10
N LEU A 157 9.60 -3.23 -13.32
CA LEU A 157 8.21 -3.59 -13.56
C LEU A 157 7.96 -5.09 -13.36
N SER A 158 8.93 -5.94 -13.70
CA SER A 158 8.84 -7.38 -13.44
C SER A 158 10.09 -7.92 -12.75
N CYS A 159 9.89 -8.59 -11.63
CA CYS A 159 10.98 -9.30 -10.94
C CYS A 159 11.36 -10.61 -11.64
N ILE A 160 10.38 -11.30 -12.25
CA ILE A 160 10.60 -12.57 -12.94
C ILE A 160 11.45 -12.33 -14.20
N PHE A 161 11.06 -11.36 -15.01
CA PHE A 161 11.73 -11.04 -16.28
C PHE A 161 12.86 -10.03 -16.13
N GLN A 162 13.11 -9.53 -14.91
CA GLN A 162 14.10 -8.50 -14.61
C GLN A 162 13.96 -7.23 -15.48
N PHE A 163 12.73 -6.89 -15.83
CA PHE A 163 12.42 -5.79 -16.74
C PHE A 163 12.40 -4.44 -16.01
N ASP A 164 13.35 -3.57 -16.33
CA ASP A 164 13.46 -2.21 -15.83
C ASP A 164 12.98 -1.21 -16.90
N PHE A 165 12.14 -0.25 -16.52
CA PHE A 165 11.60 0.75 -17.44
C PHE A 165 11.50 2.15 -16.81
N CYS A 166 11.67 3.19 -17.62
CA CYS A 166 11.32 4.57 -17.31
C CYS A 166 11.04 5.35 -18.60
N ILE A 167 10.17 6.36 -18.50
CA ILE A 167 9.87 7.29 -19.59
C ILE A 167 10.86 8.47 -19.58
N GLY A 168 11.35 8.88 -18.41
CA GLY A 168 12.41 9.89 -18.31
C GLY A 168 11.98 11.35 -18.47
N LEU A 169 10.69 11.65 -18.33
CA LEU A 169 10.12 12.99 -18.55
C LEU A 169 10.39 13.97 -17.41
N VAL A 170 10.44 13.48 -16.17
CA VAL A 170 10.39 14.32 -14.96
C VAL A 170 11.53 13.99 -14.00
N SER A 171 12.09 15.00 -13.33
CA SER A 171 13.03 14.79 -12.22
C SER A 171 12.29 14.64 -10.88
N SER A 172 12.79 13.79 -9.99
CA SER A 172 12.20 13.48 -8.68
C SER A 172 11.94 14.69 -7.78
N ASP A 173 12.81 15.72 -7.82
CA ASP A 173 12.71 16.96 -7.01
C ASP A 173 12.39 18.21 -7.84
N GLY A 174 11.69 18.02 -8.96
CA GLY A 174 11.34 19.11 -9.88
C GLY A 174 10.06 19.86 -9.51
N ILE A 175 9.79 20.93 -10.26
CA ILE A 175 8.52 21.67 -10.23
C ILE A 175 7.33 20.73 -10.50
N CYS A 176 7.48 19.77 -11.40
CA CYS A 176 6.44 18.78 -11.71
C CYS A 176 5.99 17.97 -10.48
N ASN A 177 6.91 17.62 -9.56
CA ASN A 177 6.55 16.93 -8.31
C ASN A 177 5.63 17.80 -7.44
N ARG A 178 5.89 19.12 -7.38
CA ARG A 178 5.04 20.07 -6.65
C ARG A 178 3.68 20.26 -7.34
N ILE A 179 3.68 20.42 -8.66
CA ILE A 179 2.44 20.57 -9.45
C ILE A 179 1.55 19.35 -9.28
N LEU A 180 2.09 18.14 -9.45
CA LEU A 180 1.31 16.89 -9.32
C LEU A 180 0.67 16.76 -7.94
N LYS A 181 1.42 17.06 -6.88
CA LYS A 181 0.89 17.04 -5.51
C LYS A 181 -0.27 18.03 -5.35
N VAL A 182 -0.10 19.28 -5.80
CA VAL A 182 -1.14 20.32 -5.66
C VAL A 182 -2.38 19.98 -6.47
N LEU A 183 -2.21 19.54 -7.73
CA LEU A 183 -3.33 19.12 -8.58
C LEU A 183 -4.09 17.95 -7.98
N ALA A 184 -3.39 16.94 -7.44
CA ALA A 184 -4.03 15.80 -6.78
C ALA A 184 -4.90 16.23 -5.60
N ILE A 185 -4.40 17.14 -4.75
CA ILE A 185 -5.18 17.68 -3.63
C ILE A 185 -6.39 18.46 -4.13
N ILE A 186 -6.23 19.35 -5.12
CA ILE A 186 -7.33 20.13 -5.69
C ILE A 186 -8.41 19.21 -6.27
N ILE A 187 -8.01 18.20 -7.05
CA ILE A 187 -8.92 17.23 -7.65
C ILE A 187 -9.66 16.45 -6.56
N SER A 188 -8.97 16.00 -5.51
CA SER A 188 -9.61 15.32 -4.37
C SER A 188 -10.68 16.20 -3.71
N VAL A 189 -10.39 17.48 -3.47
CA VAL A 189 -11.35 18.43 -2.88
C VAL A 189 -12.55 18.64 -3.80
N ILE A 190 -12.32 18.81 -5.11
CA ILE A 190 -13.41 18.95 -6.09
C ILE A 190 -14.30 17.71 -6.10
N ILE A 191 -13.71 16.51 -6.11
CA ILE A 191 -14.45 15.24 -6.09
C ILE A 191 -15.33 15.14 -4.84
N LEU A 192 -14.76 15.42 -3.67
CA LEU A 192 -15.51 15.38 -2.41
C LEU A 192 -16.63 16.42 -2.40
N PHE A 193 -16.39 17.61 -2.93
CA PHE A 193 -17.41 18.65 -3.05
C PHE A 193 -18.55 18.19 -3.96
N LEU A 194 -18.23 17.64 -5.13
CA LEU A 194 -19.22 17.16 -6.09
C LEU A 194 -20.06 16.01 -5.53
N TYR A 195 -19.46 15.06 -4.80
CA TYR A 195 -20.19 13.91 -4.26
C TYR A 195 -21.03 14.22 -3.02
N PHE A 196 -20.60 15.14 -2.16
CA PHE A 196 -21.19 15.30 -0.83
C PHE A 196 -21.85 16.64 -0.55
N ILE A 197 -21.66 17.66 -1.40
CA ILE A 197 -22.19 19.02 -1.18
C ILE A 197 -23.33 19.36 -2.17
N GLN A 198 -23.75 18.41 -3.03
CA GLN A 198 -24.92 18.59 -3.93
C GLN A 198 -26.30 18.36 -3.26
N TRP A 199 -26.44 18.58 -1.94
CA TRP A 199 -27.72 18.51 -1.23
C TRP A 199 -28.03 19.81 -0.50
#